data_AF-A0A843C7W3-F1
#
_entry.id   AF-A0A843C7W3-F1
#
_cell.length_a   1.000
_cell.length_b   1.000
_cell.length_c   1.000
_cell.angle_alpha   90.00
_cell.angle_beta   90.00
_cell.angle_gamma   90.00
#
_symmetry.space_group_name_H-M   'P 1'
#
loop_
_entity.id
_entity.type
_entity.pdbx_description
1 polymer ?
#
loop_
_entity_poly.entity_id
_entity_poly.type
_entity_poly.pdbx_seq_one_letter_code
_entity_poly.pdbx_strand_id
1 'polypeptide(L)' 'MLACARIGATHTVIFSGFSSTSIKDRIDDSKSKIVITADGGFRRGNVVKLKEVVDEAIKDFDFVKNVIVLERAKIK' A
#
# COMPACT_ATOMS: atom_id res chain seq x y z
N MET A 1 3.83 -6.73 8.90
CA MET A 1 2.97 -7.15 10.03
C MET A 1 3.76 -7.27 11.33
N LEU A 2 4.71 -8.21 11.47
CA LEU A 2 5.48 -8.38 12.72
C LEU A 2 6.29 -7.14 13.14
N ALA A 3 6.80 -6.36 12.18
CA ALA A 3 7.48 -5.09 12.50
C ALA A 3 6.54 -4.06 13.15
N CYS A 4 5.29 -3.98 12.70
CA CYS A 4 4.27 -3.11 13.30
C CYS A 4 3.93 -3.61 14.71
N ALA A 5 3.67 -4.91 14.87
CA ALA A 5 3.37 -5.51 16.17
C ALA A 5 4.52 -5.31 17.19
N ARG A 6 5.78 -5.41 16.74
CA ARG A 6 6.96 -5.21 17.58
C ARG A 6 7.02 -3.82 18.24
N ILE A 7 6.49 -2.79 17.59
CA ILE A 7 6.47 -1.41 18.11
C ILE A 7 5.10 -1.00 18.67
N GLY A 8 4.16 -1.95 18.79
CA GLY A 8 2.79 -1.67 19.23
C GLY A 8 1.94 -0.91 18.22
N ALA A 9 2.33 -0.87 16.94
CA ALA A 9 1.54 -0.24 15.89
C ALA A 9 0.47 -1.19 15.33
N THR A 10 -0.76 -0.69 15.21
CA THR A 10 -1.84 -1.37 14.49
C THR A 10 -1.51 -1.43 13.00
N HIS A 11 -1.77 -2.58 12.36
CA HIS A 11 -1.60 -2.75 10.92
C HIS A 11 -2.90 -3.18 10.27
N THR A 12 -3.30 -2.45 9.22
CA THR A 12 -4.45 -2.77 8.37
C THR A 12 -3.96 -3.37 7.07
N VAL A 13 -4.18 -4.68 6.88
CA VAL A 13 -3.77 -5.38 5.65
C VAL A 13 -4.82 -5.20 4.57
N ILE A 14 -4.42 -4.67 3.42
CA ILE A 14 -5.28 -4.47 2.26
C ILE A 14 -4.85 -5.45 1.17
N PHE A 15 -5.81 -6.15 0.56
CA PHE A 15 -5.53 -7.08 -0.52
C PHE A 15 -5.00 -6.34 -1.75
N SER A 16 -3.87 -6.81 -2.30
CA SER A 16 -3.14 -6.16 -3.39
C SER A 16 -3.87 -6.17 -4.75
N GLY A 17 -5.02 -6.84 -4.84
CA GLY A 17 -5.87 -6.85 -6.03
C GLY A 17 -7.08 -5.92 -5.95
N PHE A 18 -7.19 -5.09 -4.91
CA PHE A 18 -8.24 -4.08 -4.82
C PHE A 18 -7.95 -2.87 -5.72
N SER A 19 -9.03 -2.17 -6.12
CA SER A 19 -8.94 -0.92 -6.85
C SER A 19 -8.40 0.21 -5.98
N SER A 20 -7.92 1.28 -6.62
CA SER A 20 -7.49 2.52 -5.95
C SER A 20 -8.58 3.06 -5.01
N THR A 21 -9.84 3.06 -5.44
CA THR A 21 -10.99 3.47 -4.61
C THR A 21 -11.15 2.60 -3.36
N SER A 22 -11.09 1.27 -3.50
CA SER A 22 -11.19 0.36 -2.36
C SER A 22 -10.04 0.51 -1.36
N ILE A 23 -8.84 0.85 -1.84
CA ILE A 23 -7.69 1.14 -0.99
C ILE A 23 -7.89 2.49 -0.30
N LYS A 24 -8.35 3.51 -1.03
CA LYS A 24 -8.64 4.86 -0.55
C LYS A 24 -9.58 4.82 0.67
N ASP A 25 -10.72 4.12 0.55
CA ASP A 25 -11.71 4.03 1.63
C ASP A 25 -11.12 3.45 2.93
N ARG A 26 -10.24 2.45 2.81
CA ARG A 26 -9.60 1.79 3.96
C ARG A 26 -8.51 2.64 4.60
N ILE A 27 -7.76 3.39 3.77
CA ILE A 27 -6.76 4.34 4.28
C ILE A 27 -7.47 5.49 4.99
N ASP A 28 -8.59 5.97 4.45
CA ASP A 28 -9.38 7.04 5.06
C ASP A 28 -9.98 6.61 6.41
N ASP A 29 -10.55 5.41 6.47
CA ASP A 29 -11.13 4.86 7.70
C ASP A 29 -10.05 4.65 8.80
N SER A 30 -8.92 4.04 8.42
CA SER A 30 -7.84 3.76 9.38
C SER A 30 -7.00 4.99 9.77
N LYS A 31 -7.11 6.10 9.03
CA LYS A 31 -6.24 7.30 9.13
C LYS A 31 -4.75 6.94 9.18
N SER A 32 -4.35 5.92 8.42
CA SER A 32 -2.98 5.40 8.40
C SER A 32 -2.01 6.45 7.87
N LYS A 33 -1.01 6.83 8.67
CA LYS A 33 0.03 7.83 8.28
C LYS A 33 1.18 7.24 7.46
N ILE A 34 1.29 5.91 7.42
CA ILE A 34 2.34 5.18 6.72
C ILE A 34 1.69 4.07 5.90
N VAL A 35 2.09 3.95 4.63
CA VAL A 35 1.69 2.86 3.74
C VAL A 35 2.92 2.03 3.39
N ILE A 36 2.79 0.70 3.44
CA ILE A 36 3.84 -0.22 2.99
C ILE A 36 3.30 -0.98 1.79
N THR A 37 4.00 -0.88 0.66
CA THR A 37 3.64 -1.53 -0.61
C THR A 37 4.89 -2.06 -1.33
N ALA A 38 4.72 -2.57 -2.54
CA ALA A 38 5.82 -2.92 -3.44
C ALA A 38 5.72 -2.11 -4.75
N ASP A 39 6.80 -2.04 -5.51
CA ASP A 39 6.80 -1.51 -6.89
C ASP A 39 5.78 -2.26 -7.77
N GLY A 40 5.79 -3.59 -7.68
CA GLY A 40 4.79 -4.47 -8.25
C GLY A 40 4.84 -5.90 -7.72
N GLY A 41 3.82 -6.67 -8.07
CA GLY A 41 3.69 -8.08 -7.68
C GLY A 41 3.44 -8.98 -8.87
N PHE A 42 3.94 -10.21 -8.83
CA PHE A 42 3.65 -11.22 -9.85
C PHE A 42 2.36 -11.95 -9.52
N ARG A 43 1.41 -11.96 -10.46
CA ARG A 43 0.18 -12.74 -10.37
C ARG A 43 -0.07 -13.46 -11.68
N ARG A 44 -0.02 -14.80 -11.65
CA ARG A 44 -0.19 -15.67 -12.82
C ARG A 44 0.74 -15.29 -13.99
N GLY A 45 2.01 -15.00 -13.69
CA GLY A 45 3.01 -14.60 -14.68
C GLY A 45 2.97 -13.13 -15.10
N ASN A 46 1.89 -12.40 -14.79
CA ASN A 46 1.76 -10.98 -15.11
C ASN A 46 2.20 -10.10 -13.94
N VAL A 47 2.73 -8.91 -14.28
CA VAL A 47 3.10 -7.89 -13.30
C VAL A 47 1.89 -7.01 -12.98
N VAL A 48 1.56 -6.93 -11.68
CA VAL A 48 0.58 -5.99 -11.13
C VAL A 48 1.34 -4.80 -10.55
N LYS A 49 1.06 -3.60 -11.06
CA LYS A 49 1.73 -2.36 -10.66
C LYS A 49 1.15 -1.80 -9.35
N LEU A 50 1.68 -2.25 -8.23
CA LEU A 50 1.10 -1.96 -6.91
C LEU A 50 1.34 -0.51 -6.47
N LYS A 51 2.50 0.05 -6.80
CA LYS A 51 2.83 1.43 -6.43
C LYS A 51 1.93 2.45 -7.13
N GLU A 52 1.68 2.27 -8.42
CA GLU A 52 0.80 3.17 -9.19
C GLU A 52 -0.62 3.21 -8.60
N VAL A 53 -1.18 2.04 -8.25
CA VAL A 53 -2.52 1.95 -7.64
C VAL A 53 -2.55 2.60 -6.26
N VAL A 54 -1.48 2.45 -5.46
CA VAL A 54 -1.37 3.10 -4.15
C VAL A 54 -1.25 4.60 -4.27
N ASP A 55 -0.46 5.11 -5.22
CA ASP A 55 -0.30 6.55 -5.45
C ASP A 55 -1.62 7.21 -5.82
N GLU A 56 -2.39 6.56 -6.69
CA GLU A 56 -3.74 7.01 -7.04
C GLU A 56 -4.67 7.03 -5.82
N ALA A 57 -4.58 6.03 -4.94
CA ALA A 57 -5.43 5.92 -3.76
C ALA A 57 -5.13 6.97 -2.69
N ILE A 58 -3.88 7.41 -2.56
CA ILE A 58 -3.45 8.36 -1.50
C ILE A 58 -3.35 9.81 -1.98
N LYS A 59 -3.57 10.08 -3.27
CA LYS A 59 -3.38 11.41 -3.87
C LYS A 59 -4.10 12.55 -3.15
N ASP A 60 -5.22 12.24 -2.49
CA ASP A 60 -6.08 13.21 -1.79
C ASP A 60 -5.87 13.22 -0.26
N PHE A 61 -4.82 12.55 0.25
CA PHE A 61 -4.58 12.40 1.69
C PHE A 61 -3.29 13.04 2.17
N ASP A 62 -3.41 14.27 2.71
CA ASP A 62 -2.28 14.99 3.32
C ASP A 62 -1.77 14.34 4.62
N PHE A 63 -2.55 13.45 5.24
CA PHE A 63 -2.15 12.76 6.47
C PHE A 63 -1.22 11.57 6.23
N VAL A 64 -1.10 11.08 4.99
CA VAL A 64 -0.18 10.00 4.63
C VAL A 64 1.22 10.62 4.46
N LYS A 65 2.11 10.37 5.43
CA LYS A 65 3.42 11.02 5.49
C LYS A 65 4.50 10.25 4.76
N ASN A 66 4.41 8.93 4.73
CA ASN A 66 5.45 8.07 4.18
C ASN A 66 4.86 6.87 3.45
N VAL A 67 5.48 6.52 2.32
CA VAL A 67 5.20 5.29 1.57
C VAL A 67 6.50 4.49 1.48
N ILE A 68 6.53 3.33 2.12
CA ILE A 68 7.67 2.40 2.07
C ILE A 68 7.41 1.42 0.93
N VAL A 69 8.34 1.37 -0.03
CA VAL A 69 8.22 0.55 -1.24
C VAL A 69 9.27 -0.56 -1.23
N LEU A 70 8.80 -1.81 -1.27
CA LEU A 70 9.66 -2.97 -1.53
C LEU A 70 9.93 -3.09 -3.03
N GLU A 71 11.19 -3.19 -3.42
CA GLU A 71 11.59 -3.55 -4.78
C GLU A 71 11.40 -5.06 -4.99
N ARG A 72 10.35 -5.46 -5.72
CA ARG A 72 9.96 -6.86 -5.93
C ARG A 72 9.90 -7.26 -7.39
N ALA A 73 9.36 -6.39 -8.25
CA ALA A 73 9.19 -6.64 -9.68
C ALA A 73 10.20 -5.88 -10.56
N LYS A 74 11.03 -5.02 -9.96
CA LYS A 74 12.04 -4.17 -10.61
C LYS A 74 11.43 -3.28 -11.70
N ILE A 75 10.25 -2.75 -11.41
CA ILE A 75 9.57 -1.82 -12.30
C ILE A 75 10.24 -0.46 -12.12
N LYS A 76 10.73 0.12 -13.22
CA LYS A 76 11.31 1.46 -13.24
C LYS A 76 10.23 2.52 -13.18
#